data_AF-A0A953YH65-F1
#
_entry.id   AF-A0A953YH65-F1
#
_cell.length_a   1.000
_cell.length_b   1.000
_cell.length_c   1.000
_cell.angle_alpha   90.00
_cell.angle_beta   90.00
_cell.angle_gamma   90.00
#
_symmetry.space_group_name_H-M   'P 1'
#
loop_
_entity.id
_entity.type
_entity.pdbx_description
1 polymer ?
#
loop_
_entity_poly.entity_id
_entity_poly.type
_entity_poly.pdbx_seq_one_letter_code
_entity_poly.pdbx_strand_id
1 'polypeptide(L)'
;MPGMIVAPQPAAVEAGARVLAAGGNAVDAAVTAAFVQTVLDPQMCGIGGYALLTMQRAGDAAPIAMDAPALAGARVTPDMWVDHIIGPNPDGWGYFLEGKVNDAGYTSICTPGTVKALAAMLDRWGTISWADAIAP
;
A
#
# COMPACT_ATOMS: atom_id res chain seq x y z
N MET A 1 -19.44 -3.06 18.87
CA MET A 1 -18.91 -1.69 19.13
C MET A 1 -19.18 -0.83 17.91
N PRO A 2 -19.45 0.48 18.04
CA PRO A 2 -19.50 1.36 16.89
C PRO A 2 -18.10 1.43 16.27
N GLY A 3 -18.00 1.11 14.98
CA GLY A 3 -16.77 1.19 14.18
C GLY A 3 -17.12 1.72 12.80
N MET A 4 -16.19 2.43 12.17
CA MET A 4 -16.36 3.01 10.85
C MET A 4 -15.20 2.58 9.96
N ILE A 5 -15.49 2.25 8.72
CA ILE A 5 -14.50 1.97 7.69
C ILE A 5 -14.91 2.66 6.40
N VAL A 6 -13.92 3.20 5.69
CA VAL A 6 -14.08 3.89 4.42
C VAL A 6 -12.97 3.44 3.48
N ALA A 7 -13.32 3.13 2.24
CA ALA A 7 -12.39 2.74 1.19
C ALA A 7 -13.01 3.09 -0.18
N PRO A 8 -12.21 3.18 -1.27
CA PRO A 8 -12.73 3.52 -2.60
C PRO A 8 -13.85 2.61 -3.11
N GLN A 9 -13.69 1.30 -2.93
CA GLN A 9 -14.62 0.30 -3.46
C GLN A 9 -15.61 -0.20 -2.39
N PRO A 10 -16.92 -0.24 -2.68
CA PRO A 10 -17.94 -0.68 -1.72
C PRO A 10 -17.69 -2.08 -1.14
N ALA A 11 -17.30 -3.06 -1.96
CA ALA A 11 -17.06 -4.41 -1.47
C ALA A 11 -15.83 -4.51 -0.55
N ALA A 12 -14.83 -3.63 -0.69
CA ALA A 12 -13.73 -3.53 0.27
C ALA A 12 -14.20 -2.95 1.62
N VAL A 13 -15.08 -1.94 1.58
CA VAL A 13 -15.74 -1.40 2.78
C VAL A 13 -16.56 -2.48 3.48
N GLU A 14 -17.36 -3.25 2.73
CA GLU A 14 -18.15 -4.35 3.27
C GLU A 14 -17.30 -5.43 3.92
N ALA A 15 -16.18 -5.82 3.29
CA ALA A 15 -15.27 -6.82 3.83
C ALA A 15 -14.70 -6.39 5.19
N GLY A 16 -14.15 -5.18 5.28
CA GLY A 16 -13.65 -4.68 6.57
C GLY A 16 -14.76 -4.41 7.58
N ALA A 17 -15.95 -4.00 7.16
CA ALA A 17 -17.10 -3.83 8.06
C ALA A 17 -17.55 -5.17 8.67
N ARG A 18 -17.49 -6.27 7.90
CA ARG A 18 -17.75 -7.63 8.41
C ARG A 18 -16.71 -8.03 9.46
N VAL A 19 -15.44 -7.67 9.27
CA VAL A 19 -14.38 -7.93 10.27
C VAL A 19 -14.66 -7.17 11.56
N LEU A 20 -15.02 -5.87 11.50
CA LEU A 20 -15.42 -5.09 12.67
C LEU A 20 -16.65 -5.69 13.37
N ALA A 21 -17.65 -6.11 12.60
CA ALA A 21 -18.87 -6.73 13.12
C ALA A 21 -18.59 -8.08 13.80
N ALA A 22 -17.60 -8.82 13.32
CA ALA A 22 -17.11 -10.07 13.91
C ALA A 22 -16.23 -9.88 15.15
N GLY A 23 -15.96 -8.63 15.56
CA GLY A 23 -15.17 -8.31 16.75
C GLY A 23 -13.68 -8.08 16.49
N GLY A 24 -13.24 -8.08 15.23
CA GLY A 24 -11.89 -7.65 14.84
C GLY A 24 -11.68 -6.16 15.10
N ASN A 25 -10.42 -5.75 15.16
CA ASN A 25 -10.06 -4.36 15.42
C ASN A 25 -9.88 -3.55 14.12
N ALA A 26 -9.52 -2.27 14.27
CA ALA A 26 -9.33 -1.37 13.13
C ALA A 26 -8.20 -1.82 12.17
N VAL A 27 -7.15 -2.48 12.68
CA VAL A 27 -6.05 -3.01 11.88
C VAL A 27 -6.51 -4.23 11.08
N ASP A 28 -7.23 -5.15 11.71
CA ASP A 28 -7.79 -6.33 11.02
C ASP A 28 -8.69 -5.92 9.86
N ALA A 29 -9.57 -4.95 10.11
CA ALA A 29 -10.50 -4.43 9.13
C ALA A 29 -9.79 -3.69 7.99
N ALA A 30 -8.79 -2.84 8.31
CA ALA A 30 -8.01 -2.12 7.31
C ALA A 30 -7.19 -3.05 6.42
N VAL A 31 -6.54 -4.07 6.99
CA VAL A 31 -5.74 -5.03 6.23
C VAL A 31 -6.60 -5.88 5.32
N THR A 32 -7.74 -6.39 5.83
CA THR A 32 -8.71 -7.15 5.01
C THR A 32 -9.24 -6.29 3.88
N ALA A 33 -9.66 -5.05 4.18
CA ALA A 33 -10.14 -4.13 3.15
C ALA A 33 -9.07 -3.80 2.11
N ALA A 34 -7.79 -3.67 2.49
CA ALA A 34 -6.70 -3.42 1.56
C ALA A 34 -6.44 -4.60 0.60
N PHE A 35 -6.57 -5.84 1.06
CA PHE A 35 -6.48 -7.02 0.18
C PHE A 35 -7.64 -7.08 -0.80
N VAL A 36 -8.87 -6.87 -0.35
CA VAL A 36 -10.03 -6.81 -1.23
C VAL A 36 -9.90 -5.63 -2.21
N GLN A 37 -9.40 -4.48 -1.75
CA GLN A 37 -9.13 -3.31 -2.61
C GLN A 37 -8.15 -3.63 -3.73
N THR A 38 -7.11 -4.42 -3.44
CA THR A 38 -6.12 -4.85 -4.43
C THR A 38 -6.77 -5.61 -5.59
N VAL A 39 -7.84 -6.39 -5.31
CA VAL A 39 -8.57 -7.14 -6.34
C VAL A 39 -9.52 -6.24 -7.12
N LEU A 40 -10.19 -5.32 -6.43
CA LEU A 40 -11.26 -4.50 -7.02
C LEU A 40 -10.77 -3.25 -7.75
N ASP A 41 -9.64 -2.68 -7.32
CA ASP A 41 -9.05 -1.48 -7.90
C ASP A 41 -7.53 -1.62 -8.12
N PRO A 42 -7.12 -2.59 -8.98
CA PRO A 42 -5.72 -2.95 -9.17
C PRO A 42 -4.90 -1.87 -9.88
N GLN A 43 -5.55 -0.91 -10.55
CA GLN A 43 -4.87 0.21 -11.18
C GLN A 43 -4.37 1.22 -10.13
N MET A 44 -5.07 1.34 -9.00
CA MET A 44 -4.80 2.36 -7.99
C MET A 44 -3.97 1.83 -6.82
N CYS A 45 -4.07 0.55 -6.49
CA CYS A 45 -3.33 -0.05 -5.39
C CYS A 45 -3.03 -1.54 -5.62
N GLY A 46 -2.11 -2.11 -4.83
CA GLY A 46 -1.95 -3.55 -4.79
C GLY A 46 -0.67 -4.07 -4.19
N ILE A 47 -0.49 -5.39 -4.29
CA ILE A 47 0.67 -6.11 -3.76
C ILE A 47 2.00 -5.69 -4.39
N GLY A 48 1.96 -5.14 -5.61
CA GLY A 48 3.13 -4.61 -6.34
C GLY A 48 3.53 -3.19 -5.95
N GLY A 49 2.77 -2.54 -5.05
CA GLY A 49 2.99 -1.16 -4.65
C GLY A 49 3.78 -0.99 -3.35
N TYR A 50 3.50 0.12 -2.68
CA TYR A 50 4.02 0.49 -1.36
C TYR A 50 2.85 0.78 -0.41
N ALA A 51 3.13 0.88 0.88
CA ALA A 51 2.12 1.22 1.88
C ALA A 51 2.65 2.23 2.88
N LEU A 52 1.77 3.16 3.27
CA LEU A 52 2.01 4.12 4.32
C LEU A 52 0.86 3.99 5.33
N LEU A 53 1.20 3.88 6.61
CA LEU A 53 0.25 3.80 7.70
C LEU A 53 0.50 4.93 8.68
N THR A 54 -0.59 5.59 9.07
CA THR A 54 -0.64 6.40 10.28
C THR A 54 -1.72 5.84 11.18
N MET A 55 -1.38 5.51 12.41
CA MET A 55 -2.30 4.91 13.38
C MET A 55 -2.12 5.55 14.74
N GLN A 56 -3.23 5.90 15.39
CA GLN A 56 -3.24 6.27 16.81
C GLN A 56 -3.93 5.14 17.57
N ARG A 57 -3.20 4.47 18.48
CA ARG A 57 -3.81 3.49 19.36
C ARG A 57 -4.32 4.18 20.63
N ALA A 58 -5.36 3.60 21.23
CA ALA A 58 -5.85 4.05 22.52
C ALA A 58 -4.75 3.92 23.57
N GLY A 59 -4.47 5.00 24.29
CA GLY A 59 -3.46 5.05 25.35
C GLY A 59 -2.03 5.37 24.89
N ASP A 60 -1.75 5.32 23.58
CA ASP A 60 -0.43 5.73 23.07
C ASP A 60 -0.28 7.26 23.16
N ALA A 61 0.87 7.73 23.65
CA ALA A 61 1.14 9.16 23.79
C ALA A 61 1.33 9.90 22.46
N ALA A 62 1.60 9.16 21.38
CA ALA A 62 1.83 9.71 20.05
C ALA A 62 1.36 8.73 18.95
N PRO A 63 1.08 9.24 17.73
CA PRO A 63 0.77 8.39 16.59
C PRO A 63 1.95 7.52 16.17
N ILE A 64 1.63 6.34 15.66
CA ILE A 64 2.56 5.43 15.00
C ILE A 64 2.51 5.71 13.50
N ALA A 65 3.67 5.90 12.89
CA ALA A 65 3.84 5.91 11.45
C ALA A 65 4.63 4.66 11.03
N MET A 66 4.16 3.98 9.98
CA MET A 66 4.91 2.92 9.32
C MET A 66 5.03 3.26 7.84
N ASP A 67 6.26 3.25 7.36
CA ASP A 67 6.60 3.42 5.95
C ASP A 67 7.11 2.10 5.39
N ALA A 68 6.41 1.59 4.38
CA ALA A 68 6.83 0.47 3.56
C ALA A 68 7.00 0.96 2.11
N PRO A 69 8.13 1.64 1.83
CA PRO A 69 8.30 2.40 0.59
C PRO A 69 8.57 1.48 -0.61
N ALA A 70 8.38 2.04 -1.80
CA ALA A 70 8.84 1.46 -3.05
C ALA A 70 10.35 1.74 -3.20
N LEU A 71 11.21 0.77 -2.84
CA LEU A 71 12.66 0.97 -2.85
C LEU A 71 13.27 0.77 -4.23
N ALA A 72 14.22 1.63 -4.60
CA ALA A 72 15.02 1.44 -5.80
C ALA A 72 15.72 0.07 -5.79
N GLY A 73 15.78 -0.58 -6.96
CA GLY A 73 16.44 -1.87 -7.10
C GLY A 73 17.94 -1.78 -6.80
N ALA A 74 18.54 -2.88 -6.32
CA ALA A 74 19.94 -2.91 -5.88
C ALA A 74 20.99 -2.61 -6.99
N ARG A 75 20.56 -2.52 -8.26
CA ARG A 75 21.42 -2.21 -9.42
C ARG A 75 21.18 -0.81 -10.00
N VAL A 76 20.30 -0.02 -9.39
CA VAL A 76 20.07 1.38 -9.78
C VAL A 76 21.33 2.18 -9.51
N THR A 77 21.71 3.04 -10.46
CA THR A 77 22.76 4.05 -10.29
C THR A 77 22.15 5.44 -10.37
N PRO A 78 22.74 6.47 -9.73
CA PRO A 78 22.21 7.83 -9.75
C PRO A 78 22.04 8.43 -11.16
N ASP A 79 22.79 7.95 -12.13
CA ASP A 79 22.90 8.46 -13.50
C ASP A 79 22.20 7.59 -14.56
N MET A 80 21.53 6.49 -14.17
CA MET A 80 21.04 5.45 -15.10
C MET A 80 20.08 5.94 -16.20
N TRP A 81 19.53 7.15 -16.08
CA TRP A 81 18.56 7.75 -16.99
C TRP A 81 18.96 9.13 -17.53
N VAL A 82 20.13 9.66 -17.16
CA VAL A 82 20.56 11.01 -17.55
C VAL A 82 20.55 11.21 -19.07
N ASP A 83 21.02 10.21 -19.81
CA ASP A 83 21.13 10.30 -21.28
C ASP A 83 19.79 10.10 -22.01
N HIS A 84 18.71 9.80 -21.28
CA HIS A 84 17.38 9.61 -21.84
C HIS A 84 16.44 10.79 -21.60
N ILE A 85 16.88 11.86 -20.93
CA ILE A 85 16.00 12.99 -20.58
C ILE A 85 15.55 13.76 -21.82
N ILE A 86 14.24 13.82 -22.05
CA ILE A 86 13.61 14.69 -23.05
C ILE A 86 13.33 16.07 -22.42
N GLY A 87 12.84 16.08 -21.18
CA GLY A 87 12.52 17.30 -20.44
C GLY A 87 11.80 17.01 -19.13
N PRO A 88 11.64 18.01 -18.26
CA PRO A 88 10.87 17.87 -17.03
C PRO A 88 9.39 17.62 -17.35
N ASN A 89 8.70 16.90 -16.46
CA ASN A 89 7.25 16.81 -16.50
C ASN A 89 6.64 18.20 -16.21
N PRO A 90 5.76 18.75 -17.08
CA PRO A 90 5.11 20.03 -16.87
C PRO A 90 4.34 20.13 -15.54
N ASP A 91 3.86 19.00 -15.01
CA ASP A 91 3.14 18.94 -13.73
C ASP A 91 4.07 18.89 -12.50
N GLY A 92 5.38 18.96 -12.70
CA GLY A 92 6.40 19.11 -11.64
C GLY A 92 6.93 17.80 -11.05
N TRP A 93 6.41 16.65 -11.46
CA TRP A 93 6.84 15.34 -10.95
C TRP A 93 7.67 14.57 -11.99
N GLY A 94 8.99 14.59 -11.84
CA GLY A 94 9.92 13.78 -12.64
C GLY A 94 10.24 14.33 -14.03
N TYR A 95 10.65 13.45 -14.94
CA TYR A 95 11.11 13.77 -16.29
C TYR A 95 10.43 12.84 -17.30
N PHE A 96 10.15 13.37 -18.50
CA PHE A 96 9.87 12.53 -19.65
C PHE A 96 11.18 11.97 -20.20
N LEU A 97 11.27 10.65 -20.32
CA LEU A 97 12.44 9.97 -20.85
C LEU A 97 12.16 9.34 -22.21
N GLU A 98 13.18 9.27 -23.05
CA GLU A 98 13.19 8.48 -24.28
C GLU A 98 12.84 7.02 -23.98
N GLY A 99 11.97 6.44 -24.82
CA GLY A 99 11.49 5.08 -24.62
C GLY A 99 10.60 4.86 -23.39
N LYS A 100 10.33 5.90 -22.59
CA LYS A 100 9.54 5.84 -21.34
C LYS A 100 10.11 4.84 -20.32
N VAL A 101 11.43 4.71 -20.24
CA VAL A 101 12.10 3.70 -19.40
C VAL A 101 11.85 3.86 -17.89
N ASN A 102 11.38 5.03 -17.46
CA ASN A 102 10.91 5.33 -16.10
C ASN A 102 9.43 5.01 -15.85
N ASP A 103 8.63 4.77 -16.89
CA ASP A 103 7.19 4.49 -16.78
C ASP A 103 6.86 3.06 -17.24
N ALA A 104 7.58 2.55 -18.24
CA ALA A 104 7.34 1.28 -18.89
C ALA A 104 8.61 0.42 -18.93
N GLY A 105 8.47 -0.85 -18.52
CA GLY A 105 9.55 -1.84 -18.51
C GLY A 105 10.08 -2.13 -17.11
N TYR A 106 10.97 -3.11 -16.98
CA TYR A 106 11.42 -3.58 -15.68
C TYR A 106 12.20 -2.52 -14.87
N THR A 107 12.79 -1.53 -15.55
CA THR A 107 13.54 -0.43 -14.92
C THR A 107 12.64 0.56 -14.20
N SER A 108 11.34 0.64 -14.53
CA SER A 108 10.38 1.50 -13.82
C SER A 108 9.85 0.90 -12.53
N ILE A 109 10.21 -0.35 -12.22
CA ILE A 109 9.66 -1.10 -11.09
C ILE A 109 10.59 -1.03 -9.88
N CYS A 110 10.10 -0.42 -8.81
CA CYS A 110 10.71 -0.50 -7.49
C CYS A 110 10.38 -1.82 -6.78
N THR A 111 11.13 -2.14 -5.73
CA THR A 111 10.85 -3.30 -4.86
C THR A 111 9.54 -3.06 -4.09
N PRO A 112 8.52 -3.92 -4.23
CA PRO A 112 7.24 -3.73 -3.57
C PRO A 112 7.29 -3.88 -2.04
N GLY A 113 6.58 -3.00 -1.33
CA GLY A 113 6.50 -2.97 0.13
C GLY A 113 5.15 -3.41 0.72
N THR A 114 4.06 -3.36 -0.06
CA THR A 114 2.67 -3.51 0.45
C THR A 114 2.46 -4.77 1.27
N VAL A 115 2.81 -5.95 0.74
CA VAL A 115 2.54 -7.24 1.41
C VAL A 115 3.26 -7.33 2.75
N LYS A 116 4.53 -6.88 2.78
CA LYS A 116 5.32 -6.86 4.01
C LYS A 116 4.73 -5.90 5.04
N ALA A 117 4.22 -4.75 4.61
CA ALA A 117 3.56 -3.80 5.50
C ALA A 117 2.29 -4.40 6.13
N LEU A 118 1.39 -4.94 5.29
CA LEU A 118 0.14 -5.53 5.75
C LEU A 118 0.37 -6.74 6.68
N ALA A 119 1.38 -7.55 6.39
CA ALA A 119 1.79 -8.65 7.26
C ALA A 119 2.32 -8.15 8.61
N ALA A 120 3.19 -7.13 8.60
CA ALA A 120 3.71 -6.53 9.82
C ALA A 120 2.62 -5.83 10.65
N MET A 121 1.60 -5.26 10.00
CA MET A 121 0.44 -4.67 10.68
C MET A 121 -0.37 -5.73 11.43
N LEU A 122 -0.73 -6.84 10.75
CA LEU A 122 -1.46 -7.94 11.38
C LEU A 122 -0.65 -8.61 12.49
N ASP A 123 0.64 -8.86 12.27
CA ASP A 123 1.50 -9.50 13.27
C ASP A 123 1.62 -8.67 14.56
N ARG A 124 1.75 -7.35 14.43
CA ARG A 124 1.97 -6.46 15.58
C ARG A 124 0.69 -6.05 16.29
N TRP A 125 -0.39 -5.89 15.54
CA TRP A 125 -1.59 -5.23 16.04
C TRP A 125 -2.90 -5.89 15.61
N GLY A 126 -2.84 -6.94 14.80
CA GLY A 126 -4.01 -7.71 14.41
C GLY A 126 -4.47 -8.66 15.50
N THR A 127 -5.71 -9.12 15.36
CA THR A 127 -6.35 -10.14 16.20
C THR A 127 -6.89 -11.31 15.39
N ILE A 128 -6.86 -11.23 14.05
CA ILE A 128 -7.22 -12.33 13.13
C ILE A 128 -5.98 -12.93 12.46
N SER A 129 -6.11 -14.12 11.90
CA SER A 129 -5.01 -14.75 11.18
C SER A 129 -4.79 -14.12 9.80
N TRP A 130 -3.58 -14.28 9.25
CA TRP A 130 -3.30 -13.91 7.86
C TRP A 130 -4.26 -14.59 6.88
N ALA A 131 -4.58 -15.86 7.12
CA ALA A 131 -5.50 -16.62 6.29
C ALA A 131 -6.92 -16.02 6.30
N ASP A 132 -7.41 -15.61 7.49
CA ASP A 132 -8.72 -14.96 7.61
C ASP A 132 -8.74 -13.58 6.92
N ALA A 133 -7.64 -12.83 7.01
CA ALA A 133 -7.55 -11.50 6.43
C ALA A 133 -7.53 -11.50 4.88
N ILE A 134 -7.01 -12.56 4.25
CA ILE A 134 -6.92 -12.68 2.78
C ILE A 134 -8.03 -13.54 2.16
N ALA A 135 -8.84 -14.22 2.98
CA ALA A 135 -9.86 -15.15 2.50
C ALA A 135 -11.02 -14.48 1.73
N PRO A 136 -11.53 -13.29 2.12
CA PRO A 136 -12.58 -12.59 1.38
C PRO A 136 -12.15 -12.17 -0.03
#